data_AF-A0AAW6Y073-F1
#
_entry.id   AF-A0AAW6Y073-F1
#
_cell.length_a   1.000
_cell.length_b   1.000
_cell.length_c   1.000
_cell.angle_alpha   90.00
_cell.angle_beta   90.00
_cell.angle_gamma   90.00
#
_symmetry.space_group_name_H-M   'P 1'
#
loop_
_entity.id
_entity.type
_entity.pdbx_description
1 polymer ?
#
loop_
_entity_poly.entity_id
_entity_poly.type
_entity_poly.pdbx_seq_one_letter_code
_entity_poly.pdbx_strand_id
1 'polypeptide(L)'
;DGLGKLVQNGVVNPVDIPTERFRKEAIKAVTYDGKIYGVPYATENLGLVRNDDLTKAEPKTFTEMIDAGRQSGAEYPFVIDQDPELGDPYHMYPFQTS
;
A
#
# COMPACT_ATOMS: atom_id res chain seq x y z
N ASP A 1 2.01 1.39 -10.49
CA ASP A 1 0.71 0.84 -10.89
C ASP A 1 0.74 0.48 -12.38
N GLY A 2 -0.39 0.06 -12.96
CA GLY A 2 -0.47 -0.40 -14.36
C GLY A 2 -1.07 0.61 -15.35
N LEU A 3 -1.51 1.79 -14.92
CA LEU A 3 -2.31 2.68 -15.77
C LEU A 3 -1.53 3.16 -17.00
N GLY A 4 -0.28 3.58 -16.83
CA GLY A 4 0.55 4.05 -17.94
C GLY A 4 0.70 3.01 -19.06
N LYS A 5 0.83 1.72 -18.70
CA LYS A 5 0.89 0.62 -19.68
C LYS A 5 -0.43 0.44 -20.42
N LEU A 6 -1.56 0.56 -19.73
CA LEU A 6 -2.88 0.47 -20.35
C LEU A 6 -3.11 1.61 -21.35
N VAL A 7 -2.71 2.83 -20.99
CA VAL A 7 -2.80 4.00 -21.88
C VAL A 7 -1.92 3.83 -23.11
N GLN A 8 -0.65 3.42 -22.93
CA GLN A 8 0.29 3.19 -24.04
C GLN A 8 -0.20 2.09 -25.00
N ASN A 9 -0.86 1.06 -24.49
CA ASN A 9 -1.42 -0.02 -25.30
C ASN A 9 -2.76 0.37 -25.97
N GLY A 10 -3.33 1.54 -25.67
CA GLY A 10 -4.59 2.01 -26.26
C GLY A 10 -5.82 1.19 -25.86
N VAL A 11 -5.77 0.50 -24.71
CA VAL A 11 -6.87 -0.39 -24.25
C VAL A 11 -7.81 0.27 -23.24
N VAL A 12 -7.58 1.56 -22.92
CA VAL A 12 -8.43 2.36 -22.03
C VAL A 12 -8.65 3.75 -22.64
N ASN A 13 -9.84 4.30 -22.39
CA ASN A 13 -10.23 5.63 -22.85
C ASN A 13 -10.29 6.63 -21.70
N PRO A 14 -10.11 7.93 -21.97
CA PRO A 14 -10.38 8.97 -20.99
C PRO A 14 -11.83 8.96 -20.53
N VAL A 15 -12.06 9.43 -19.30
CA VAL A 15 -13.40 9.57 -18.71
C VAL A 15 -13.59 10.97 -18.13
N ASP A 16 -14.79 11.50 -18.29
CA ASP A 16 -15.21 12.75 -17.67
C ASP A 16 -15.95 12.45 -16.36
N ILE A 17 -15.43 12.98 -15.25
CA ILE A 17 -15.99 12.78 -13.91
C ILE A 17 -16.03 14.09 -13.12
N PRO A 18 -16.95 14.22 -12.14
CA PRO A 18 -16.97 15.34 -11.21
C PRO A 18 -15.79 15.25 -10.22
N THR A 19 -14.62 15.75 -10.65
CA THR A 19 -13.34 15.61 -9.92
C THR A 19 -13.37 16.18 -8.50
N GLU A 20 -14.20 17.20 -8.26
CA GLU A 20 -14.40 17.84 -6.96
C GLU A 20 -15.00 16.92 -5.90
N ARG A 21 -15.57 15.77 -6.31
CA ARG A 21 -16.11 14.75 -5.41
C ARG A 21 -15.03 13.80 -4.88
N PHE A 22 -13.80 13.90 -5.36
CA PHE A 22 -12.72 12.98 -5.04
C PHE A 22 -11.54 13.70 -4.37
N ARG A 23 -10.71 12.93 -3.67
CA ARG A 23 -9.42 13.45 -3.15
C ARG A 23 -8.49 13.79 -4.31
N LYS A 24 -7.74 14.89 -4.18
CA LYS A 24 -6.84 15.39 -5.23
C LYS A 24 -5.79 14.35 -5.63
N GLU A 25 -5.28 13.61 -4.65
CA GLU A 25 -4.28 12.56 -4.83
C GLU A 25 -4.85 11.38 -5.61
N ALA A 26 -6.12 11.04 -5.38
CA ALA A 26 -6.80 9.97 -6.08
C ALA A 26 -7.06 10.35 -7.55
N ILE A 27 -7.43 11.61 -7.82
CA ILE A 27 -7.53 12.13 -9.19
C ILE A 27 -6.17 12.12 -9.89
N LYS A 28 -5.12 12.55 -9.21
CA LYS A 28 -3.75 12.50 -9.74
C LYS A 28 -3.33 11.08 -10.10
N ALA A 29 -3.67 10.09 -9.27
CA ALA A 29 -3.32 8.69 -9.49
C ALA A 29 -3.95 8.08 -10.76
N VAL A 30 -5.12 8.57 -11.17
CA VAL A 30 -5.81 8.12 -12.40
C VAL A 30 -5.61 9.06 -13.59
N THR A 31 -4.72 10.06 -13.46
CA THR A 31 -4.43 11.04 -14.51
C THR A 31 -3.11 10.70 -15.20
N TYR A 32 -3.14 10.62 -16.52
CA TYR A 32 -1.96 10.39 -17.36
C TYR A 32 -1.95 11.42 -18.50
N ASP A 33 -0.81 12.10 -18.73
CA ASP A 33 -0.67 13.18 -19.73
C ASP A 33 -1.82 14.20 -19.71
N GLY A 34 -2.24 14.60 -18.51
CA GLY A 34 -3.29 15.61 -18.30
C GLY A 34 -4.72 15.14 -18.55
N LYS A 35 -4.93 13.85 -18.84
CA LYS A 35 -6.27 13.25 -19.03
C LYS A 35 -6.56 12.23 -17.94
N ILE A 36 -7.82 12.17 -17.52
CA ILE A 36 -8.31 11.22 -16.51
C ILE A 36 -8.72 9.93 -17.22
N TYR A 37 -8.20 8.78 -16.79
CA TYR A 37 -8.44 7.47 -17.40
C TYR A 37 -9.16 6.48 -16.48
N GLY A 38 -9.60 6.92 -15.30
CA GLY A 38 -10.30 6.06 -14.35
C GLY A 38 -11.18 6.84 -13.38
N VAL A 39 -12.13 6.15 -12.79
CA VAL A 39 -12.95 6.66 -11.69
C VAL A 39 -12.34 6.15 -10.38
N PRO A 40 -11.81 7.02 -9.51
CA PRO A 40 -11.25 6.57 -8.25
C PRO A 40 -12.30 5.86 -7.40
N TYR A 41 -11.99 4.65 -6.93
CA TYR A 41 -12.90 3.84 -6.11
C TYR A 41 -12.45 3.79 -4.66
N ALA A 42 -11.21 3.36 -4.43
CA ALA A 42 -10.60 3.26 -3.12
C ALA A 42 -9.16 3.77 -3.16
N THR A 43 -8.68 4.25 -2.01
CA THR A 43 -7.26 4.49 -1.76
C THR A 43 -6.75 3.42 -0.82
N GLU A 44 -5.64 2.80 -1.17
CA GLU A 44 -5.02 1.73 -0.40
C GLU A 44 -3.66 2.19 0.13
N ASN A 45 -3.35 1.81 1.36
CA ASN A 45 -2.06 2.06 2.00
C ASN A 45 -1.70 0.90 2.92
N LEU A 46 -0.39 0.72 3.12
CA LEU A 46 0.11 -0.22 4.13
C LEU A 46 -0.28 0.24 5.54
N GLY A 47 -0.58 -0.74 6.39
CA GLY A 47 -0.83 -0.55 7.81
C GLY A 47 -0.11 -1.63 8.61
N LEU A 48 0.36 -1.27 9.80
CA LEU A 48 0.88 -2.22 10.77
C LEU A 48 -0.28 -2.71 11.65
N VAL A 49 -0.49 -4.01 11.70
CA VAL A 49 -1.51 -4.64 12.55
C VAL A 49 -0.82 -5.31 13.74
N ARG A 50 -1.37 -5.10 14.94
CA ARG A 50 -0.89 -5.69 16.19
C ARG A 50 -1.90 -6.70 16.73
N ASN A 51 -1.41 -7.82 17.24
CA ASN A 51 -2.21 -8.72 18.07
C ASN A 51 -2.10 -8.29 19.54
N ASP A 52 -3.21 -7.77 20.09
CA ASP A 52 -3.28 -7.23 21.45
C ASP A 52 -3.19 -8.28 22.56
N ASP A 53 -3.42 -9.56 22.24
CA ASP A 53 -3.20 -10.66 23.17
C ASP A 53 -1.72 -10.97 23.36
N LEU A 54 -0.87 -10.61 22.39
CA LEU A 54 0.58 -10.78 22.46
C LEU A 54 1.28 -9.54 23.04
N THR A 55 0.87 -8.32 22.63
CA THR A 55 1.50 -7.09 23.10
C THR A 55 0.58 -5.88 22.98
N LYS A 56 0.71 -4.95 23.93
CA LYS A 56 0.02 -3.65 23.92
C LYS A 56 0.96 -2.46 23.70
N ALA A 57 2.21 -2.72 23.27
CA ALA A 57 3.16 -1.67 22.93
C ALA A 57 2.72 -0.88 21.68
N GLU A 58 2.95 0.44 21.68
CA GLU A 58 2.70 1.33 20.53
C GLU A 58 4.02 1.89 20.00
N PRO A 59 4.88 1.04 19.38
CA PRO A 59 6.22 1.43 18.97
C PRO A 59 6.19 2.56 17.93
N LYS A 60 7.19 3.44 17.98
CA LYS A 60 7.39 4.53 17.01
C LYS A 60 8.53 4.24 16.04
N THR A 61 9.34 3.23 16.33
CA THR A 61 10.43 2.78 15.46
C THR A 61 10.33 1.28 15.17
N PHE A 62 10.93 0.85 14.07
CA PHE A 62 10.99 -0.57 13.72
C PHE A 62 11.74 -1.39 14.78
N THR A 63 12.80 -0.85 15.37
CA THR A 63 13.55 -1.48 16.47
C THR A 63 12.66 -1.70 17.69
N GLU A 64 11.95 -0.66 18.14
CA GLU A 64 11.01 -0.78 19.28
C GLU A 64 9.93 -1.83 19.03
N MET A 65 9.44 -1.93 17.79
CA MET A 65 8.45 -2.92 17.40
C MET A 65 9.02 -4.35 17.50
N ILE A 66 10.21 -4.58 16.95
CA ILE A 66 10.87 -5.90 17.02
C ILE A 66 11.15 -6.29 18.48
N ASP A 67 11.61 -5.36 19.30
CA ASP A 67 11.89 -5.62 20.72
C ASP A 67 10.62 -5.95 21.49
N ALA A 68 9.51 -5.23 21.25
CA ALA A 68 8.21 -5.54 21.83
C ALA A 68 7.70 -6.93 21.42
N GLY A 69 7.87 -7.31 20.16
CA GLY A 69 7.48 -8.64 19.67
C GLY A 69 8.37 -9.78 20.20
N ARG A 70 9.65 -9.53 20.50
CA ARG A 70 10.51 -10.52 21.20
C ARG A 70 10.09 -10.69 22.66
N GLN A 71 9.78 -9.59 23.34
CA GLN A 71 9.35 -9.60 24.74
C GLN A 71 8.01 -10.29 24.96
N SER A 72 7.13 -10.32 23.96
CA SER A 72 5.87 -11.08 24.04
C SER A 72 6.05 -12.59 24.03
N GLY A 73 7.25 -13.08 23.67
CA GLY A 73 7.52 -14.52 23.51
C GLY A 73 6.98 -15.11 22.21
N ALA A 74 6.54 -14.27 21.26
CA ALA A 74 6.14 -14.73 19.94
C ALA A 74 7.33 -15.33 19.18
N GLU A 75 7.11 -16.48 18.52
CA GLU A 75 8.12 -17.11 17.66
C GLU A 75 8.57 -16.18 16.52
N TYR A 76 7.60 -15.48 15.93
CA TYR A 76 7.82 -14.47 14.90
C TYR A 76 7.33 -13.09 15.40
N PRO A 77 8.24 -12.23 15.89
CA PRO A 77 7.94 -10.89 16.39
C PRO A 77 7.27 -9.95 15.37
N PHE A 78 7.49 -10.22 14.08
CA PHE A 78 6.97 -9.46 12.96
C PHE A 78 6.92 -10.39 11.74
N VAL A 79 5.84 -10.29 10.98
CA VAL A 79 5.62 -11.05 9.75
C VAL A 79 5.12 -10.10 8.67
N ILE A 80 5.53 -10.38 7.44
CA ILE A 80 4.98 -9.77 6.23
C ILE A 80 4.42 -10.92 5.41
N ASP A 81 3.20 -10.78 4.92
CA ASP A 81 2.62 -11.78 4.04
C ASP A 81 3.45 -11.85 2.74
N GLN A 82 3.73 -13.06 2.29
CA GLN A 82 4.52 -13.33 1.08
C GLN A 82 3.93 -14.52 0.36
N ASP A 83 3.59 -14.32 -0.91
CA ASP A 83 3.32 -15.45 -1.80
C ASP A 83 4.62 -16.27 -1.96
N PRO A 84 4.58 -17.60 -1.83
CA PRO A 84 5.79 -18.43 -1.84
C PRO A 84 6.49 -18.49 -3.20
N GLU A 85 5.78 -18.23 -4.31
CA GLU A 85 6.34 -18.30 -5.67
C GLU A 85 6.62 -16.91 -6.24
N LEU A 86 5.69 -15.97 -6.01
CA LEU A 86 5.70 -14.64 -6.61
C LEU A 86 6.24 -13.56 -5.67
N GLY A 87 6.28 -13.84 -4.36
CA GLY A 87 6.54 -12.85 -3.32
C GLY A 87 5.44 -11.80 -3.22
N ASP A 88 5.65 -10.81 -2.34
CA ASP A 88 4.80 -9.62 -2.27
C ASP A 88 5.67 -8.35 -2.27
N PRO A 89 5.98 -7.81 -3.47
CA PRO A 89 6.75 -6.58 -3.60
C PRO A 89 6.04 -5.36 -3.00
N TYR A 90 4.71 -5.35 -2.92
CA TYR A 90 3.95 -4.21 -2.42
C TYR A 90 4.18 -4.04 -0.91
N HIS A 91 4.02 -5.11 -0.13
CA HIS A 91 4.27 -5.07 1.31
C HIS A 91 5.76 -4.99 1.67
N MET A 92 6.65 -5.44 0.79
CA MET A 92 8.11 -5.34 0.99
C MET A 92 8.71 -3.99 0.59
N TYR A 93 8.01 -3.20 -0.24
CA TYR A 93 8.53 -1.96 -0.82
C TYR A 93 9.17 -1.00 0.21
N PRO A 94 8.58 -0.75 1.40
CA PRO A 94 9.17 0.16 2.39
C PRO A 94 10.58 -0.24 2.87
N PHE A 95 10.92 -1.54 2.81
CA PHE A 95 12.24 -2.06 3.22
C PHE A 95 13.24 -2.12 2.07
N GLN A 96 12.77 -2.14 0.83
CA GLN A 96 13.63 -2.23 -0.34
C GLN A 96 14.19 -0.88 -0.76
N THR A 97 13.46 0.20 -0.47
CA THR A 97 13.81 1.57 -0.89
C THR A 97 14.38 2.44 0.24
N SER A 98 14.63 1.85 1.41
CA SER A 98 15.09 2.51 2.63
C SER A 98 16.61 2.50 2.79
#